data_AF-A0A3B8RK30-F1
#
_entry.id   AF-A0A3B8RK30-F1
#
_cell.length_a   1.000
_cell.length_b   1.000
_cell.length_c   1.000
_cell.angle_alpha   90.00
_cell.angle_beta   90.00
_cell.angle_gamma   90.00
#
_symmetry.space_group_name_H-M   'P 1'
#
loop_
_entity.id
_entity.type
_entity.pdbx_description
1 polymer ?
#
loop_
_entity_poly.entity_id
_entity_poly.type
_entity_poly.pdbx_seq_one_letter_code
_entity_poly.pdbx_strand_id
1 'polypeptide(L)'
;MTQIKVDCQHACRNTCAMLNEALRKEASMVRFYEGILAECTFPEVRTFLTDLVEEKRKSILSIIQKLNELHVHSQSIDGIISSFNFNV
;
A
#
# COMPACT_ATOMS: atom_id res chain seq x y z
N MET A 1 -18.09 -4.59 -14.71
CA MET A 1 -17.09 -4.77 -13.63
C MET A 1 -15.91 -5.53 -14.19
N THR A 2 -14.82 -4.83 -14.50
CA THR A 2 -13.56 -5.46 -14.92
C THR A 2 -12.89 -6.02 -13.68
N GLN A 3 -12.92 -7.35 -13.50
CA GLN A 3 -12.13 -8.02 -12.48
C GLN A 3 -10.66 -7.75 -12.78
N ILE A 4 -10.00 -7.01 -11.89
CA ILE A 4 -8.54 -6.89 -11.93
C ILE A 4 -8.01 -8.27 -11.56
N LYS A 5 -7.46 -9.01 -12.53
CA LYS A 5 -6.70 -10.23 -12.24
C LYS A 5 -5.51 -9.84 -11.37
N VAL A 6 -5.58 -10.19 -10.09
CA VAL A 6 -4.51 -9.98 -9.11
C VAL A 6 -3.51 -11.12 -9.30
N ASP A 7 -2.70 -11.04 -10.35
CA ASP A 7 -1.65 -12.03 -10.63
C ASP A 7 -0.34 -11.55 -10.00
N CYS A 8 0.06 -12.17 -8.89
CA CYS A 8 1.29 -11.84 -8.17
C CYS A 8 2.49 -12.38 -8.96
N GLN A 9 3.11 -11.56 -9.78
CA GLN A 9 4.32 -11.94 -10.51
C GLN A 9 5.57 -11.68 -9.64
N HIS A 10 6.52 -12.62 -9.65
CA HIS A 10 7.81 -12.55 -8.92
C HIS A 10 8.77 -11.44 -9.41
N ALA A 11 8.28 -10.43 -10.13
CA ALA A 11 9.03 -9.24 -10.48
C ALA A 11 8.64 -8.11 -9.53
N CYS A 12 9.63 -7.53 -8.83
CA CYS A 12 9.45 -6.39 -7.92
C CYS A 12 8.61 -5.27 -8.56
N ARG A 13 8.80 -5.00 -9.86
CA ARG A 13 8.04 -4.00 -10.62
C ARG A 13 6.52 -4.22 -10.58
N ASN A 14 6.05 -5.46 -10.69
CA ASN A 14 4.62 -5.77 -10.73
C ASN A 14 4.02 -5.83 -9.30
N THR A 15 4.74 -6.43 -8.35
CA THR A 15 4.30 -6.46 -6.93
C THR A 15 4.26 -5.06 -6.31
N CYS A 16 5.24 -4.19 -6.61
CA CYS A 16 5.22 -2.80 -6.18
C CYS A 16 4.08 -2.01 -6.83
N ALA A 17 3.72 -2.27 -8.09
CA ALA A 17 2.57 -1.63 -8.71
C ALA A 17 1.26 -2.00 -8.00
N MET A 18 1.10 -3.27 -7.62
CA MET A 18 -0.08 -3.75 -6.89
C MET A 18 -0.18 -3.15 -5.48
N LEU A 19 0.92 -3.11 -4.74
CA LEU A 19 0.95 -2.49 -3.41
C LEU A 19 0.75 -0.97 -3.48
N ASN A 20 1.26 -0.28 -4.51
CA ASN A 20 0.98 1.13 -4.72
C ASN A 20 -0.51 1.40 -5.03
N GLU A 21 -1.16 0.53 -5.81
CA GLU A 21 -2.60 0.66 -6.05
C GLU A 21 -3.41 0.38 -4.77
N ALA A 22 -3.02 -0.62 -3.97
CA ALA A 22 -3.62 -0.87 -2.66
C ALA A 22 -3.47 0.35 -1.74
N LEU A 23 -2.26 0.93 -1.65
CA LEU A 23 -1.99 2.15 -0.88
C LEU A 23 -2.90 3.31 -1.33
N ARG A 24 -3.04 3.52 -2.64
CA ARG A 24 -3.90 4.56 -3.21
C ARG A 24 -5.36 4.36 -2.82
N LYS A 25 -5.85 3.13 -2.84
CA LYS A 25 -7.22 2.78 -2.46
C LYS A 25 -7.47 3.00 -0.97
N GLU A 26 -6.56 2.56 -0.10
CA GLU A 26 -6.70 2.77 1.34
C GLU A 26 -6.68 4.26 1.70
N ALA A 27 -5.78 5.04 1.11
CA ALA A 27 -5.74 6.49 1.30
C ALA A 27 -7.02 7.18 0.79
N SER A 28 -7.64 6.66 -0.27
CA SER A 28 -8.93 7.16 -0.76
C SER A 28 -10.08 6.85 0.19
N MET A 29 -10.04 5.72 0.88
CA MET A 29 -11.05 5.33 1.87
C MET A 29 -10.96 6.17 3.14
N VAL A 30 -9.75 6.48 3.61
CA VAL A 30 -9.55 7.45 4.70
C VAL A 30 -10.23 8.78 4.39
N ARG A 31 -9.91 9.38 3.22
CA ARG A 31 -10.52 10.66 2.81
C ARG A 31 -12.05 10.60 2.69
N PHE A 32 -12.56 9.46 2.21
CA PHE A 32 -14.00 9.25 2.10
C PHE A 32 -14.67 9.23 3.48
N TYR A 33 -14.14 8.46 4.44
CA TYR A 33 -14.69 8.41 5.80
C TYR A 33 -14.52 9.74 6.56
N GLU A 34 -13.38 10.42 6.40
CA GLU A 34 -13.17 11.76 6.96
C GLU A 34 -14.18 12.77 6.41
N GLY A 35 -14.53 12.68 5.12
CA GLY A 35 -15.60 13.49 4.51
C GLY A 35 -16.98 13.24 5.13
N ILE A 36 -17.32 11.97 5.42
CA ILE A 36 -18.58 11.64 6.10
C ILE A 36 -18.57 12.14 7.55
N LEU A 37 -17.44 11.99 8.25
CA LEU A 37 -17.28 12.47 9.64
C LEU A 37 -17.46 13.98 9.78
N ALA A 38 -17.14 14.76 8.74
CA ALA A 38 -17.35 16.21 8.74
C ALA A 38 -18.84 16.59 8.87
N GLU A 39 -19.73 15.80 8.28
CA GLU A 39 -21.17 16.06 8.22
C GLU A 39 -21.99 15.23 9.23
N CYS A 40 -21.41 14.18 9.82
CA CYS A 40 -22.11 13.27 10.72
C CYS A 40 -22.26 13.86 12.14
N THR A 41 -23.49 14.01 12.62
CA THR A 41 -23.80 14.50 13.98
C THR A 41 -24.13 13.38 14.97
N PHE A 42 -24.34 12.15 14.51
CA PHE A 42 -24.73 11.03 15.36
C PHE A 42 -23.50 10.39 16.05
N PRO A 43 -23.39 10.44 17.40
CA PRO A 43 -22.15 10.08 18.10
C PRO A 43 -21.67 8.64 17.84
N GLU A 44 -22.57 7.66 17.87
CA GLU A 44 -22.19 6.25 17.71
C GLU A 44 -21.62 5.97 16.30
N VAL A 45 -22.22 6.59 15.28
CA VAL A 45 -21.73 6.47 13.90
C VAL A 45 -20.39 7.19 13.74
N ARG A 46 -20.19 8.35 14.40
CA ARG A 46 -18.88 9.03 14.40
C ARG A 46 -17.79 8.16 15.04
N THR A 47 -18.06 7.54 16.19
CA THR A 47 -17.11 6.65 16.85
C THR A 47 -16.73 5.50 15.91
N PHE A 48 -17.74 4.82 15.34
CA PHE A 48 -17.52 3.74 14.40
C PHE A 48 -16.70 4.14 13.16
N LEU A 49 -17.03 5.28 12.53
CA LEU A 49 -16.28 5.80 11.38
C LEU A 49 -14.85 6.21 11.75
N THR A 50 -14.64 6.71 12.97
CA THR A 50 -13.30 7.04 13.48
C THR A 50 -12.46 5.77 13.63
N ASP A 51 -13.04 4.71 14.18
CA ASP A 51 -12.36 3.42 14.30
C ASP A 51 -11.97 2.86 12.92
N LEU A 52 -12.87 2.95 11.93
CA LEU A 52 -12.57 2.57 10.55
C LEU A 52 -11.43 3.41 9.95
N VAL A 53 -11.37 4.72 10.21
CA VAL A 53 -10.26 5.57 9.74
C VAL A 53 -8.93 5.09 10.35
N GLU A 54 -8.91 4.77 11.65
CA GLU A 54 -7.71 4.29 12.33
C GLU A 54 -7.26 2.91 11.83
N GLU A 55 -8.20 1.99 11.57
CA GLU A 55 -7.89 0.71 10.93
C GLU A 55 -7.26 0.90 9.55
N LYS A 56 -7.80 1.81 8.75
CA LYS A 56 -7.29 2.12 7.40
C LYS A 56 -5.89 2.74 7.44
N ARG A 57 -5.63 3.61 8.42
CA ARG A 57 -4.28 4.16 8.67
C ARG A 57 -3.27 3.07 9.03
N LYS A 58 -3.66 2.08 9.83
CA LYS A 58 -2.81 0.91 10.13
C LYS A 58 -2.51 0.12 8.85
N SER A 59 -3.51 -0.16 8.01
CA SER A 59 -3.30 -0.84 6.72
C SER A 59 -2.34 -0.07 5.80
N ILE A 60 -2.48 1.26 5.72
CA ILE A 60 -1.57 2.14 4.96
C ILE A 60 -0.13 1.97 5.44
N LEU A 61 0.11 2.02 6.76
CA LEU A 61 1.45 1.85 7.32
C LEU A 61 2.04 0.48 7.00
N SER A 62 1.25 -0.59 7.12
CA SER A 62 1.70 -1.94 6.76
C SER A 62 2.06 -2.07 5.28
N ILE A 63 1.29 -1.44 4.38
CA ILE A 63 1.60 -1.43 2.94
C ILE A 63 2.90 -0.66 2.66
N ILE A 64 3.11 0.49 3.30
CA ILE A 64 4.33 1.30 3.17
C ILE A 64 5.55 0.51 3.66
N GLN A 65 5.45 -0.14 4.82
CA GLN A 65 6.51 -0.99 5.36
C GLN A 65 6.89 -2.09 4.35
N LYS A 66 5.87 -2.75 3.77
CA LYS A 66 6.12 -3.80 2.78
C LYS A 66 6.75 -3.29 1.49
N LEU A 67 6.31 -2.12 1.01
CA LEU A 67 6.92 -1.45 -0.13
C LEU A 67 8.40 -1.16 0.15
N ASN A 68 8.74 -0.66 1.34
CA ASN A 68 10.12 -0.36 1.71
C ASN A 68 10.99 -1.63 1.75
N GLU A 69 10.48 -2.74 2.31
CA GLU A 69 11.18 -4.02 2.30
C GLU A 69 11.52 -4.48 0.86
N LEU A 70 10.55 -4.38 -0.05
CA LEU A 70 10.74 -4.78 -1.44
C LEU A 70 11.74 -3.88 -2.18
N HIS A 71 11.75 -2.58 -1.91
CA HIS A 71 12.74 -1.67 -2.48
C HIS A 71 14.16 -1.99 -2.01
N VAL A 72 14.37 -2.21 -0.70
CA VAL A 72 15.67 -2.60 -0.13
C VAL A 72 16.15 -3.94 -0.71
N HIS A 73 15.24 -4.91 -0.84
CA HIS A 73 15.57 -6.21 -1.43
C HIS A 73 16.00 -6.09 -2.91
N SER A 74 15.29 -5.27 -3.70
CA SER A 74 15.65 -4.99 -5.10
C SER A 74 17.05 -4.37 -5.22
N GLN A 75 17.34 -3.34 -4.41
CA GLN A 75 18.64 -2.65 -4.42
C GLN A 75 19.79 -3.57 -4.00
N SER A 76 19.53 -4.49 -3.07
CA SER A 76 20.53 -5.46 -2.62
C SER A 76 20.87 -6.49 -3.71
N ILE A 77 19.87 -6.92 -4.49
CA ILE A 77 20.09 -7.82 -5.64
C ILE A 77 20.84 -7.11 -6.77
N ASP A 78 20.48 -5.87 -7.09
CA ASP A 78 21.17 -5.08 -8.12
C ASP A 78 22.65 -4.83 -7.76
N GLY A 79 22.95 -4.62 -6.48
CA GLY A 79 24.31 -4.50 -5.96
C GLY A 79 25.14 -5.79 -6.14
N ILE A 80 24.54 -6.96 -5.93
CA ILE A 80 25.19 -8.27 -6.14
C ILE A 80 25.44 -8.53 -7.63
N ILE A 81 24.50 -8.18 -8.51
CA ILE A 81 24.70 -8.37 -9.97
C ILE A 81 25.80 -7.43 -10.50
N SER A 82 25.91 -6.22 -9.94
CA SER A 82 26.97 -5.28 -10.31
C SER A 82 28.38 -5.76 -9.93
N SER A 83 28.52 -6.59 -8.89
CA SER A 83 29.82 -7.12 -8.44
C SER A 83 30.28 -8.38 -9.18
N PHE A 84 29.44 -8.95 -10.07
CA PHE A 84 29.84 -10.07 -10.95
C PHE A 84 30.23 -9.64 -12.38
N ASN A 85 30.25 -8.35 -12.69
CA ASN A 85 30.74 -7.82 -13.97
C ASN A 85 32.23 -7.43 -13.93
N PHE A 86 33.09 -8.33 -13.42
CA PHE A 86 34.54 -8.24 -13.63
C PHE A 86 35.06 -9.58 -14.17
N ASN A 87 35.20 -9.64 -15.50
CA ASN A 87 36.29 -10.21 -16.30
C ASN A 87 35.76 -10.75 -17.64
N VAL A 88 35.72 -9.87 -18.65
CA VAL A 88 36.06 -10.22 -20.03
C VAL A 88 37.37 -9.53 -20.35
#